data_AF-A0AAU7AZY2-F1
#
_entry.id   AF-A0AAU7AZY2-F1
#
_cell.length_a   1.000
_cell.length_b   1.000
_cell.length_c   1.000
_cell.angle_alpha   90.00
_cell.angle_beta   90.00
_cell.angle_gamma   90.00
#
_symmetry.space_group_name_H-M   'P 1'
#
loop_
_entity.id
_entity.type
_entity.pdbx_description
1 polymer ?
#
loop_
_entity_poly.entity_id
_entity_poly.type
_entity_poly.pdbx_seq_one_letter_code
_entity_poly.pdbx_strand_id
1 'polypeptide(L)'
;MDPVAIGLGAAVCVLVAVLASQLDPPGRSSDPSMVWEAGVAVGFGAVVVAGPFWLAQGVLTLLAMLDDGGAPAWGLWLWWFVAPVVGWSPGASVVRGVRRARPAREPDLHAVAAAVQQAAIAAWADLAAPPGWELRRTPPLPASWPPAPGGAAVWLCYAERDDTPAAIEVAAPWARITLPADAVVPTVERLEAGVHPLGLQGIRPLAPEDVARPLPGGGALLGALRAGDPDGRLAAALVEWRGRSGLVARHPAVAPHLPPG
;
A
#
# COMPACT_ATOMS: atom_id res chain seq x y z
N MET A 1 5.69 -18.57 -39.88
CA MET A 1 4.34 -18.18 -39.45
C MET A 1 3.64 -19.41 -38.93
N ASP A 2 3.10 -19.35 -37.71
CA ASP A 2 2.46 -20.49 -37.06
C ASP A 2 1.01 -20.64 -37.55
N PRO A 3 0.64 -21.76 -38.20
CA PRO A 3 -0.71 -21.97 -38.72
C PRO A 3 -1.79 -21.92 -37.62
N VAL A 4 -1.43 -22.21 -36.36
CA VAL A 4 -2.37 -22.18 -35.23
C VAL A 4 -2.78 -20.74 -34.89
N ALA A 5 -1.84 -19.81 -34.89
CA ALA A 5 -2.12 -18.40 -34.62
C ALA A 5 -2.99 -17.77 -35.72
N ILE A 6 -2.76 -18.14 -36.99
CA ILE A 6 -3.59 -17.71 -38.12
C ILE A 6 -5.01 -18.27 -37.97
N GLY A 7 -5.15 -19.55 -37.61
CA GLY A 7 -6.46 -20.18 -37.40
C GLY A 7 -7.27 -19.53 -36.28
N LEU A 8 -6.62 -19.16 -35.17
CA LEU A 8 -7.29 -18.55 -34.02
C LEU A 8 -7.69 -17.09 -34.30
N GLY A 9 -6.83 -16.33 -34.99
CA GLY A 9 -7.19 -14.99 -35.47
C GLY A 9 -8.36 -15.01 -36.46
N ALA A 10 -8.38 -15.98 -37.38
CA ALA A 10 -9.50 -16.18 -38.29
C ALA A 10 -10.80 -16.54 -37.55
N ALA A 11 -10.74 -17.39 -36.53
CA ALA A 11 -11.91 -17.78 -35.74
C ALA A 11 -12.53 -16.60 -34.97
N VAL A 12 -11.70 -15.71 -34.39
CA VAL A 12 -12.18 -14.49 -33.72
C VAL A 12 -12.80 -13.52 -34.72
N CYS A 13 -12.18 -13.32 -35.88
CA CYS A 13 -12.76 -12.49 -36.95
C CYS A 13 -14.12 -13.04 -37.43
N VAL A 14 -14.24 -14.36 -37.57
CA VAL A 14 -15.51 -15.03 -37.94
C VAL A 14 -16.55 -14.84 -36.84
N LEU A 15 -16.19 -14.99 -35.56
CA LEU A 15 -17.12 -14.80 -34.45
C LEU A 15 -17.66 -13.36 -34.37
N VAL A 16 -16.77 -12.36 -34.52
CA VAL A 16 -17.16 -10.95 -34.57
C VAL A 16 -18.05 -10.67 -35.77
N ALA A 17 -17.74 -11.24 -36.95
CA ALA A 17 -18.56 -11.11 -38.15
C ALA A 17 -19.95 -11.76 -37.97
N VAL A 18 -20.02 -12.93 -37.32
CA VAL A 18 -21.30 -13.60 -37.00
C VAL A 18 -22.13 -12.76 -36.03
N LEU A 19 -21.53 -12.24 -34.97
CA LEU A 19 -22.21 -11.36 -34.01
C LEU A 19 -22.69 -10.07 -34.68
N ALA A 20 -21.89 -9.48 -35.56
CA ALA A 20 -22.30 -8.31 -36.35
C ALA A 20 -23.46 -8.65 -37.31
N SER A 21 -23.47 -9.84 -37.92
CA SER A 21 -24.54 -10.27 -38.83
C SER A 21 -25.87 -10.56 -38.12
N GLN A 22 -25.84 -10.81 -36.80
CA GLN A 22 -27.04 -11.03 -35.99
C GLN A 22 -27.73 -9.72 -35.60
N LEU A 23 -27.06 -8.58 -35.76
CA LEU A 23 -27.60 -7.27 -35.40
C LEU A 23 -28.53 -6.68 -36.46
N ASP A 24 -28.62 -7.30 -37.64
CA ASP A 24 -29.47 -6.81 -38.74
C ASP A 24 -30.29 -7.96 -39.36
N PRO A 25 -31.46 -8.31 -38.81
CA PRO A 25 -32.34 -9.26 -39.49
C PRO A 25 -32.81 -8.64 -40.83
N PRO A 26 -32.66 -9.33 -41.96
CA PRO A 26 -32.93 -8.77 -43.28
C PRO A 26 -34.38 -8.27 -43.36
N GLY A 27 -34.55 -6.95 -43.45
CA GLY A 27 -35.85 -6.31 -43.71
C GLY A 27 -36.27 -5.15 -42.81
N ARG A 28 -35.43 -4.63 -41.89
CA ARG A 28 -35.84 -3.53 -40.99
C ARG A 28 -35.22 -2.15 -41.24
N SER A 29 -34.06 -2.03 -41.90
CA SER A 29 -33.51 -0.72 -42.26
C SER A 29 -33.67 -0.45 -43.75
N SER A 30 -34.40 0.62 -44.11
CA SER A 30 -34.46 1.14 -45.48
C SER A 30 -33.27 2.04 -45.83
N ASP A 31 -32.36 2.29 -44.87
CA ASP A 31 -31.22 3.17 -45.04
C ASP A 31 -29.89 2.38 -44.97
N PRO A 32 -29.18 2.23 -46.10
CA PRO A 32 -27.92 1.48 -46.17
C PRO A 32 -26.76 2.18 -45.43
N SER A 33 -26.86 3.48 -45.11
CA SER A 33 -25.83 4.18 -44.35
C SER A 33 -25.78 3.74 -42.88
N MET A 34 -26.94 3.43 -42.28
CA MET A 34 -27.02 3.00 -40.87
C MET A 34 -26.40 1.63 -40.60
N VAL A 35 -26.36 0.74 -41.61
CA VAL A 35 -25.74 -0.59 -41.49
C VAL A 35 -24.22 -0.47 -41.33
N TRP A 36 -23.61 0.45 -42.07
CA TRP A 36 -22.17 0.72 -41.96
C TRP A 36 -21.82 1.37 -40.61
N GLU A 37 -22.60 2.35 -40.17
CA GLU A 37 -22.39 3.02 -38.88
C GLU A 37 -22.55 2.07 -37.69
N ALA A 38 -23.54 1.16 -37.73
CA ALA A 38 -23.71 0.12 -36.72
C ALA A 38 -22.52 -0.85 -36.69
N GLY A 39 -22.00 -1.24 -37.85
CA GLY A 39 -20.79 -2.07 -37.96
C GLY A 39 -19.54 -1.41 -37.36
N VAL A 40 -19.36 -0.11 -37.62
CA VAL A 40 -18.27 0.69 -37.04
C VAL A 40 -18.42 0.82 -35.52
N ALA A 41 -19.63 1.05 -35.02
CA ALA A 41 -19.91 1.17 -33.59
C ALA A 41 -19.63 -0.13 -32.82
N VAL A 42 -19.98 -1.29 -33.40
CA VAL A 42 -19.66 -2.62 -32.83
C VAL A 42 -18.15 -2.88 -32.84
N GLY A 43 -17.47 -2.53 -33.94
CA GLY A 43 -16.01 -2.63 -34.04
C GLY A 43 -15.29 -1.77 -32.99
N PHE A 44 -15.72 -0.52 -32.82
CA PHE A 44 -15.18 0.36 -31.78
C PHE A 44 -15.53 -0.12 -30.37
N GLY A 45 -16.75 -0.62 -30.14
CA GLY A 45 -17.14 -1.19 -28.85
C GLY A 45 -16.25 -2.39 -28.47
N ALA A 46 -15.96 -3.27 -29.42
CA ALA A 46 -15.04 -4.39 -29.20
C ALA A 46 -13.62 -3.91 -28.87
N VAL A 47 -13.11 -2.89 -29.57
CA VAL A 47 -11.79 -2.30 -29.31
C VAL A 47 -11.74 -1.57 -27.97
N VAL A 48 -12.79 -0.87 -27.56
CA VAL A 48 -12.84 -0.13 -26.28
C VAL A 48 -12.98 -1.08 -25.09
N VAL A 49 -13.73 -2.16 -25.22
CA VAL A 49 -13.92 -3.14 -24.14
C VAL A 49 -12.73 -4.10 -24.05
N ALA A 50 -12.23 -4.61 -25.18
CA ALA A 50 -11.13 -5.57 -25.19
C ALA A 50 -9.75 -4.89 -25.20
N GLY A 51 -9.63 -3.65 -25.70
CA GLY A 51 -8.37 -2.93 -25.84
C GLY A 51 -7.60 -2.74 -24.52
N PRO A 52 -8.25 -2.31 -23.42
CA PRO A 52 -7.61 -2.23 -22.12
C PRO A 52 -7.12 -3.60 -21.62
N PHE A 53 -7.86 -4.67 -21.90
CA PHE A 53 -7.46 -6.03 -21.55
C PHE A 53 -6.23 -6.48 -22.35
N TRP A 54 -6.21 -6.25 -23.66
CA TRP A 54 -5.05 -6.55 -24.52
C TRP A 54 -3.81 -5.71 -24.17
N LEU A 55 -3.99 -4.43 -23.80
CA LEU A 55 -2.91 -3.57 -23.32
C LEU A 55 -2.33 -4.06 -21.99
N ALA A 56 -3.19 -4.35 -21.01
CA ALA A 56 -2.76 -4.89 -19.73
C ALA A 56 -2.01 -6.23 -19.91
N GLN A 57 -2.53 -7.08 -20.80
CA GLN A 57 -1.90 -8.35 -21.12
C GLN A 57 -0.56 -8.16 -21.83
N GLY A 58 -0.43 -7.19 -22.75
CA GLY A 58 0.83 -6.86 -23.41
C GLY A 58 1.88 -6.34 -22.44
N VAL A 59 1.50 -5.47 -21.50
CA VAL A 59 2.41 -4.96 -20.46
C VAL A 59 2.90 -6.09 -19.57
N LEU A 60 2.01 -6.99 -19.12
CA LEU A 60 2.39 -8.14 -18.29
C LEU A 60 3.31 -9.12 -19.03
N THR A 61 3.07 -9.38 -20.31
CA THR A 61 3.94 -10.20 -21.17
C THR A 61 5.32 -9.57 -21.33
N LEU A 62 5.39 -8.26 -21.52
CA LEU A 62 6.65 -7.53 -21.70
C LEU A 62 7.46 -7.51 -20.40
N LEU A 63 6.79 -7.31 -19.25
CA LEU A 63 7.43 -7.43 -17.93
C LEU A 63 7.95 -8.85 -17.68
N ALA A 64 7.20 -9.90 -18.04
CA ALA A 64 7.65 -11.28 -17.91
C ALA A 64 8.86 -11.60 -18.81
N MET A 65 8.95 -11.01 -20.01
CA MET A 65 10.11 -11.15 -20.90
C MET A 65 11.38 -10.47 -20.36
N LEU A 66 11.23 -9.39 -19.59
CA LEU A 66 12.37 -8.65 -19.03
C LEU A 66 12.89 -9.27 -17.74
N ASP A 67 12.05 -10.00 -16.99
CA ASP A 67 12.39 -10.55 -15.66
C ASP A 67 12.97 -11.97 -15.73
N ASP A 68 12.58 -12.79 -16.73
CA ASP A 68 13.09 -14.16 -16.91
C ASP A 68 14.10 -14.23 -18.06
N GLY A 69 15.32 -14.70 -17.77
CA GLY A 69 16.44 -14.87 -18.72
C GLY A 69 16.21 -15.91 -19.84
N GLY A 70 15.18 -15.72 -20.68
CA GLY A 70 14.96 -16.49 -21.91
C GLY A 70 13.75 -17.43 -21.89
N ALA A 71 12.58 -16.97 -21.44
CA ALA A 71 11.35 -17.71 -21.74
C ALA A 71 11.20 -17.83 -23.27
N PRO A 72 11.01 -19.04 -23.83
CA PRO A 72 11.00 -19.21 -25.28
C PRO A 72 9.77 -18.52 -25.87
N ALA A 73 9.99 -17.66 -26.87
CA ALA A 73 8.98 -16.76 -27.44
C ALA A 73 7.66 -17.47 -27.83
N TRP A 74 7.70 -18.75 -28.21
CA TRP A 74 6.50 -19.53 -28.56
C TRP A 74 5.58 -19.78 -27.36
N GLY A 75 6.10 -19.90 -26.14
CA GLY A 75 5.31 -20.09 -24.93
C GLY A 75 4.50 -18.84 -24.55
N LEU A 76 5.04 -17.65 -24.82
CA LEU A 76 4.35 -16.37 -24.64
C LEU A 76 3.22 -16.20 -25.65
N TRP A 77 3.40 -16.63 -26.90
CA TRP A 77 2.34 -16.62 -27.91
C TRP A 77 1.20 -17.57 -27.57
N LEU A 78 1.51 -18.81 -27.17
CA LEU A 78 0.50 -19.78 -26.73
C LEU A 78 -0.29 -19.21 -25.54
N TRP A 79 0.40 -18.57 -24.59
CA TRP A 79 -0.24 -17.96 -23.44
C TRP A 79 -1.15 -16.78 -23.84
N TRP A 80 -0.69 -15.90 -24.73
CA TRP A 80 -1.44 -14.71 -25.16
C TRP A 80 -2.76 -15.04 -25.84
N PHE A 81 -2.82 -16.17 -26.56
CA PHE A 81 -3.99 -16.57 -27.34
C PHE A 81 -4.85 -17.63 -26.67
N VAL A 82 -4.26 -18.57 -25.92
CA VAL A 82 -5.02 -19.70 -25.34
C VAL A 82 -5.58 -19.34 -23.96
N ALA A 83 -4.84 -18.59 -23.13
CA ALA A 83 -5.25 -18.30 -21.75
C ALA A 83 -6.60 -17.57 -21.63
N PRO A 84 -6.92 -16.56 -22.47
CA PRO A 84 -8.22 -15.89 -22.43
C PRO A 84 -9.37 -16.82 -22.85
N VAL A 85 -9.13 -17.72 -23.81
CA VAL A 85 -10.15 -18.62 -24.38
C VAL A 85 -10.54 -19.74 -23.41
N VAL A 86 -9.59 -20.22 -22.60
CA VAL A 86 -9.86 -21.28 -21.61
C VAL A 86 -10.15 -20.74 -20.22
N GLY A 87 -10.30 -19.41 -20.06
CA GLY A 87 -10.56 -18.77 -18.77
C GLY A 87 -9.40 -18.90 -17.77
N TRP A 88 -8.18 -19.17 -18.24
CA TRP A 88 -7.00 -19.18 -17.39
C TRP A 88 -6.58 -17.75 -17.10
N SER A 89 -6.92 -17.27 -15.91
CA SER A 89 -6.41 -16.01 -15.38
C SER A 89 -4.89 -16.08 -15.14
N PRO A 90 -4.17 -14.95 -15.16
CA PRO A 90 -2.73 -14.95 -15.00
C PRO A 90 -2.33 -15.60 -13.68
N GLY A 91 -1.63 -16.73 -13.81
CA GLY A 91 -1.46 -17.71 -12.77
C GLY A 91 -0.80 -17.15 -11.52
N ALA A 92 -1.51 -17.29 -10.39
CA ALA A 92 -0.98 -17.16 -9.04
C ALA A 92 0.29 -18.00 -8.80
N SER A 93 0.61 -18.94 -9.69
CA SER A 93 1.81 -19.79 -9.71
C SER A 93 3.07 -19.04 -10.14
N VAL A 94 3.00 -18.18 -11.18
CA VAL A 94 4.15 -17.38 -11.66
C VAL A 94 4.46 -16.27 -10.65
N VAL A 95 3.42 -15.59 -10.15
CA VAL A 95 3.54 -14.60 -9.07
C VAL A 95 4.13 -15.22 -7.79
N ARG A 96 3.78 -16.48 -7.47
CA ARG A 96 4.36 -17.22 -6.34
C ARG A 96 5.81 -17.64 -6.59
N GLY A 97 6.18 -18.00 -7.82
CA GLY A 97 7.55 -18.34 -8.20
C GLY A 97 8.50 -17.15 -8.11
N VAL A 98 8.10 -16.01 -8.69
CA VAL A 98 8.85 -14.73 -8.63
C VAL A 98 9.00 -14.23 -7.19
N ARG A 99 7.98 -14.42 -6.34
CA ARG A 99 8.08 -14.09 -4.90
C ARG A 99 9.07 -14.97 -4.13
N ARG A 100 9.29 -16.22 -4.54
CA ARG A 100 10.19 -17.18 -3.85
C ARG A 100 11.65 -17.04 -4.25
N ALA A 101 11.94 -16.56 -5.46
CA ALA A 101 13.31 -16.41 -5.95
C ALA A 101 13.95 -15.06 -5.60
N ARG A 102 13.18 -14.09 -5.09
CA ARG A 102 13.71 -12.78 -4.72
C ARG A 102 14.48 -12.91 -3.40
N PRO A 103 15.78 -12.56 -3.35
CA PRO A 103 16.49 -12.44 -2.07
C PRO A 103 15.69 -11.52 -1.17
N ALA A 104 15.68 -11.78 0.15
CA ALA A 104 14.91 -11.04 1.14
C ALA A 104 15.03 -9.54 0.86
N ARG A 105 14.01 -8.99 0.18
CA ARG A 105 14.05 -7.62 -0.31
C ARG A 105 13.99 -6.78 0.94
N GLU A 106 15.00 -5.96 1.14
CA GLU A 106 14.99 -4.95 2.20
C GLU A 106 13.62 -4.27 2.15
N PRO A 107 12.82 -4.33 3.23
CA PRO A 107 11.45 -3.88 3.19
C PRO A 107 11.43 -2.43 2.71
N ASP A 108 10.67 -2.16 1.66
CA ASP A 108 10.49 -0.81 1.17
C ASP A 108 9.92 0.04 2.32
N LEU A 109 10.77 0.88 2.91
CA LEU A 109 10.43 1.64 4.11
C LEU A 109 9.27 2.61 3.84
N HIS A 110 9.10 3.05 2.59
CA HIS A 110 7.95 3.86 2.19
C HIS A 110 6.66 3.04 2.20
N ALA A 111 6.70 1.82 1.67
CA ALA A 111 5.55 0.92 1.71
C ALA A 111 5.17 0.56 3.16
N VAL A 112 6.17 0.35 4.02
CA VAL A 112 5.95 0.12 5.46
C VAL A 112 5.30 1.34 6.13
N ALA A 113 5.83 2.54 5.90
CA ALA A 113 5.26 3.77 6.46
C ALA A 113 3.80 3.99 5.99
N ALA A 114 3.53 3.72 4.72
CA ALA A 114 2.17 3.78 4.16
C ALA A 114 1.24 2.73 4.79
N ALA A 115 1.69 1.49 4.97
CA ALA A 115 0.90 0.45 5.62
C ALA A 115 0.56 0.80 7.08
N VAL A 116 1.52 1.32 7.85
CA VAL A 116 1.30 1.79 9.22
C VAL A 116 0.36 3.00 9.26
N GLN A 117 0.47 3.93 8.30
CA GLN A 117 -0.49 5.04 8.15
C GLN A 117 -1.90 4.55 7.88
N GLN A 118 -2.06 3.63 6.93
CA GLN A 118 -3.37 3.09 6.56
C GLN A 118 -3.99 2.33 7.73
N ALA A 119 -3.21 1.51 8.44
CA ALA A 119 -3.66 0.79 9.64
C ALA A 119 -4.13 1.75 10.75
N ALA A 120 -3.39 2.85 10.97
CA ALA A 120 -3.77 3.87 11.94
C ALA A 120 -5.06 4.61 11.56
N ILE A 121 -5.22 5.00 10.29
CA ILE A 121 -6.43 5.65 9.79
C ILE A 121 -7.65 4.72 9.93
N ALA A 122 -7.51 3.45 9.55
CA ALA A 122 -8.58 2.48 9.67
C ALA A 122 -9.00 2.31 11.14
N ALA A 123 -8.04 2.14 12.05
CA ALA A 123 -8.30 2.02 13.48
C ALA A 123 -8.92 3.29 14.10
N TRP A 124 -8.57 4.46 13.57
CA TRP A 124 -9.15 5.76 13.96
C TRP A 124 -10.59 5.90 13.51
N ALA A 125 -10.92 5.46 12.29
CA ALA A 125 -12.29 5.48 11.78
C ALA A 125 -13.26 4.65 12.65
N ASP A 126 -12.76 3.60 13.29
CA ASP A 126 -13.50 2.75 14.22
C ASP A 126 -13.50 3.29 15.68
N LEU A 127 -12.87 4.44 15.94
CA LEU A 127 -12.82 5.05 17.27
C LEU A 127 -13.96 6.06 17.45
N ALA A 128 -14.69 5.95 18.55
CA ALA A 128 -15.71 6.93 18.95
C ALA A 128 -15.04 8.20 19.53
N ALA A 129 -14.30 8.94 18.70
CA ALA A 129 -13.68 10.20 19.08
C ALA A 129 -14.66 11.36 18.89
N PRO A 130 -14.81 12.27 19.89
CA PRO A 130 -15.52 13.52 19.67
C PRO A 130 -14.89 14.35 18.53
N PRO A 131 -15.66 15.25 17.88
CA PRO A 131 -15.10 16.15 16.88
C PRO A 131 -13.94 17.00 17.43
N GLY A 132 -12.98 17.32 16.56
CA GLY A 132 -11.82 18.18 16.86
C GLY A 132 -10.56 17.44 17.32
N TRP A 133 -10.65 16.15 17.65
CA TRP A 133 -9.46 15.32 17.88
C TRP A 133 -8.79 14.92 16.58
N GLU A 134 -7.47 15.02 16.55
CA GLU A 134 -6.62 14.61 15.44
C GLU A 134 -5.79 13.40 15.80
N LEU A 135 -5.72 12.46 14.85
CA LEU A 135 -4.87 11.28 14.95
C LEU A 135 -3.38 11.68 15.00
N ARG A 136 -2.67 11.16 16.00
CA ARG A 136 -1.22 11.21 16.11
C ARG A 136 -0.63 9.84 16.47
N ARG A 137 0.67 9.71 16.27
CA ARG A 137 1.41 8.47 16.56
C ARG A 137 2.77 8.80 17.12
N THR A 138 3.27 7.91 17.96
CA THR A 138 4.68 7.94 18.36
C THR A 138 5.59 7.71 17.15
N PRO A 139 6.88 8.06 17.23
CA PRO A 139 7.91 7.47 16.38
C PRO A 139 7.91 5.93 16.49
N PRO A 140 8.60 5.19 15.59
CA PRO A 140 8.78 3.76 15.78
C PRO A 140 9.52 3.49 17.10
N LEU A 141 8.90 2.74 17.99
CA LEU A 141 9.42 2.33 19.29
C LEU A 141 9.80 0.85 19.24
N PRO A 142 10.85 0.39 19.94
CA PRO A 142 11.12 -1.04 20.06
C PRO A 142 10.09 -1.71 20.99
N ALA A 143 9.83 -3.00 20.80
CA ALA A 143 8.95 -3.76 21.69
C ALA A 143 9.40 -3.74 23.16
N SER A 144 10.70 -3.61 23.40
CA SER A 144 11.34 -3.47 24.71
C SER A 144 12.60 -2.64 24.57
N TRP A 145 12.99 -1.92 25.63
CA TRP A 145 14.30 -1.25 25.69
C TRP A 145 15.32 -2.11 26.45
N PRO A 146 16.57 -2.26 25.98
CA PRO A 146 17.12 -1.76 24.71
C PRO A 146 16.56 -2.49 23.48
N PRO A 147 16.62 -1.88 22.28
CA PRO A 147 16.14 -2.50 21.05
C PRO A 147 16.95 -3.75 20.69
N ALA A 148 16.27 -4.88 20.52
CA ALA A 148 16.89 -6.09 19.97
C ALA A 148 17.10 -5.93 18.44
N PRO A 149 18.27 -6.30 17.88
CA PRO A 149 18.46 -6.37 16.43
C PRO A 149 17.41 -7.29 15.80
N GLY A 150 16.78 -6.84 14.70
CA GLY A 150 15.66 -7.54 14.08
C GLY A 150 14.39 -7.58 14.95
N GLY A 151 14.27 -6.71 15.96
CA GLY A 151 13.10 -6.61 16.80
C GLY A 151 11.88 -6.04 16.08
N ALA A 152 10.69 -6.29 16.64
CA ALA A 152 9.46 -5.67 16.18
C ALA A 152 9.44 -4.16 16.48
N ALA A 153 8.85 -3.40 15.57
CA ALA A 153 8.57 -1.98 15.77
C ALA A 153 7.14 -1.78 16.24
N VAL A 154 6.96 -0.84 17.15
CA VAL A 154 5.69 -0.51 17.80
C VAL A 154 5.41 0.97 17.59
N TRP A 155 4.18 1.29 17.17
CA TRP A 155 3.66 2.66 17.18
C TRP A 155 2.46 2.70 18.09
N LEU A 156 2.41 3.65 19.02
CA LEU A 156 1.21 3.91 19.79
C LEU A 156 0.45 5.09 19.16
N CYS A 157 -0.81 4.84 18.86
CA CYS A 157 -1.74 5.85 18.35
C CYS A 157 -2.35 6.59 19.54
N TYR A 158 -2.29 7.91 19.49
CA TYR A 158 -2.92 8.81 20.44
C TYR A 158 -3.67 9.89 19.67
N ALA A 159 -4.26 10.85 20.38
CA ALA A 159 -4.91 11.98 19.75
C ALA A 159 -4.49 13.29 20.42
N GLU A 160 -4.53 14.37 19.65
CA GLU A 160 -4.41 15.72 20.17
C GLU A 160 -5.51 16.62 19.60
N ARG A 161 -5.81 17.72 20.26
CA ARG A 161 -6.63 18.78 19.70
C ARG A 161 -6.11 20.13 20.14
N ASP A 162 -6.33 21.14 19.32
CA ASP A 162 -6.01 22.51 19.68
C ASP A 162 -6.86 22.96 20.86
N ASP A 163 -6.22 23.61 21.83
CA ASP A 163 -6.89 24.25 22.98
C ASP A 163 -6.58 25.74 23.00
N THR A 164 -5.30 26.10 23.08
CA THR A 164 -4.83 27.49 22.95
C THR A 164 -3.61 27.58 22.02
N PRO A 165 -3.22 28.78 21.54
CA PRO A 165 -1.99 28.93 20.76
C PRO A 165 -0.71 28.47 21.47
N ALA A 166 -0.75 28.31 22.79
CA ALA A 166 0.38 27.89 23.62
C ALA A 166 0.23 26.47 24.20
N ALA A 167 -0.88 25.77 23.95
CA ALA A 167 -1.14 24.45 24.51
C ALA A 167 -2.03 23.60 23.61
N ILE A 168 -1.68 22.32 23.48
CA ILE A 168 -2.54 21.28 22.91
C ILE A 168 -3.10 20.43 24.03
N GLU A 169 -4.35 19.99 23.89
CA GLU A 169 -4.87 18.92 24.72
C GLU A 169 -4.46 17.57 24.11
N VAL A 170 -3.95 16.68 24.96
CA VAL A 170 -3.41 15.39 24.54
C VAL A 170 -4.19 14.28 25.20
N ALA A 171 -4.49 13.24 24.43
CA ALA A 171 -5.16 12.03 24.90
C ALA A 171 -4.18 10.87 25.10
N ALA A 172 -4.63 9.89 25.88
CA ALA A 172 -3.92 8.65 26.13
C ALA A 172 -3.81 7.82 24.84
N PRO A 173 -2.77 6.99 24.72
CA PRO A 173 -2.71 5.97 23.70
C PRO A 173 -3.93 5.06 23.71
N TRP A 174 -4.60 4.92 22.57
CA TRP A 174 -5.83 4.14 22.42
C TRP A 174 -5.68 2.91 21.51
N ALA A 175 -4.61 2.85 20.71
CA ALA A 175 -4.25 1.67 19.93
C ALA A 175 -2.74 1.48 19.83
N ARG A 176 -2.34 0.22 19.64
CA ARG A 176 -0.98 -0.24 19.42
C ARG A 176 -0.89 -0.86 18.02
N ILE A 177 0.04 -0.38 17.21
CA ILE A 177 0.37 -0.96 15.91
C ILE A 177 1.72 -1.65 16.04
N THR A 178 1.78 -2.95 15.74
CA THR A 178 3.01 -3.75 15.83
C THR A 178 3.38 -4.27 14.44
N LEU A 179 4.60 -3.98 14.02
CA LEU A 179 5.20 -4.51 12.78
C LEU A 179 6.36 -5.46 13.14
N PRO A 180 6.17 -6.79 12.95
CA PRO A 180 7.28 -7.74 13.03
C PRO A 180 8.39 -7.40 12.03
N ALA A 181 9.64 -7.77 12.33
CA ALA A 181 10.78 -7.40 11.49
C ALA A 181 10.67 -7.89 10.04
N ASP A 182 10.18 -9.12 9.85
CA ASP A 182 10.03 -9.75 8.53
C ASP A 182 8.65 -9.56 7.90
N ALA A 183 7.77 -8.78 8.55
CA ALA A 183 6.43 -8.52 8.08
C ALA A 183 6.33 -7.19 7.34
N VAL A 184 5.45 -7.15 6.35
CA VAL A 184 5.02 -5.93 5.65
C VAL A 184 3.66 -5.45 6.17
N VAL A 185 2.87 -6.37 6.73
CA VAL A 185 1.53 -6.08 7.25
C VAL A 185 1.62 -5.85 8.75
N PRO A 186 1.34 -4.63 9.23
CA PRO A 186 1.27 -4.38 10.66
C PRO A 186 -0.01 -5.00 11.26
N THR A 187 0.07 -5.35 12.54
CA THR A 187 -1.08 -5.76 13.35
C THR A 187 -1.53 -4.57 14.19
N VAL A 188 -2.85 -4.46 14.40
CA VAL A 188 -3.44 -3.40 15.23
C VAL A 188 -4.11 -4.05 16.42
N GLU A 189 -3.83 -3.52 17.60
CA GLU A 189 -4.46 -3.89 18.86
C GLU A 189 -5.09 -2.67 19.48
N ARG A 190 -6.37 -2.80 19.88
CA ARG A 190 -7.10 -1.76 20.57
C ARG A 190 -6.74 -1.80 22.05
N LEU A 191 -6.28 -0.68 22.59
CA LEU A 191 -5.96 -0.53 24.01
C LEU A 191 -7.16 0.02 24.79
N GLU A 192 -7.88 0.97 24.18
CA GLU A 192 -9.02 1.67 24.80
C GLU A 192 -10.19 1.79 23.83
N ALA A 193 -11.42 1.87 24.33
CA ALA A 193 -12.61 1.98 23.47
C ALA A 193 -12.79 3.38 22.85
N GLY A 194 -12.22 4.41 23.48
CA GLY A 194 -12.39 5.83 23.12
C GLY A 194 -11.15 6.68 23.42
N VAL A 195 -11.27 7.97 23.13
CA VAL A 195 -10.23 8.96 23.45
C VAL A 195 -10.36 9.38 24.91
N HIS A 196 -9.29 9.20 25.69
CA HIS A 196 -9.23 9.59 27.10
C HIS A 196 -8.24 10.76 27.28
N PRO A 197 -8.69 11.97 27.62
CA PRO A 197 -7.80 13.10 27.84
C PRO A 197 -6.77 12.84 28.95
N LEU A 198 -5.51 13.12 28.68
CA LEU A 198 -4.44 13.15 29.69
C LEU A 198 -4.26 14.56 30.28
N GLY A 199 -4.52 15.60 29.49
CA GLY A 199 -4.43 16.99 29.91
C GLY A 199 -3.77 17.88 28.86
N LEU A 200 -3.33 19.06 29.30
CA LEU A 200 -2.73 20.07 28.44
C LEU A 200 -1.21 19.93 28.39
N GLN A 201 -0.67 19.94 27.19
CA GLN A 201 0.76 19.98 26.91
C GLN A 201 1.13 21.32 26.28
N GLY A 202 2.06 22.03 26.92
CA GLY A 202 2.56 23.30 26.39
C GLY A 202 3.24 23.12 25.04
N ILE A 203 2.89 23.96 24.08
CA ILE A 203 3.54 24.06 22.78
C ILE A 203 4.61 25.15 22.92
N ARG A 204 5.88 24.75 22.87
CA ARG A 204 6.98 25.72 22.70
C ARG A 204 7.09 26.05 21.21
N PRO A 205 7.03 27.32 20.80
CA PRO A 205 7.37 27.70 19.43
C PRO A 205 8.75 27.14 19.07
N LEU A 206 8.85 26.47 17.92
CA LEU A 206 10.13 25.95 17.42
C LEU A 206 11.10 27.13 17.28
N ALA A 207 12.27 27.04 17.92
CA ALA A 207 13.32 28.01 17.66
C ALA A 207 13.81 27.80 16.21
N PRO A 208 14.33 28.84 15.52
CA PRO A 208 14.88 28.69 14.18
C PRO A 208 15.93 27.56 14.08
N GLU A 209 16.69 27.36 15.16
CA GLU A 209 17.67 26.29 15.30
C GLU A 209 17.04 24.89 15.30
N ASP A 210 15.85 24.74 15.90
CA ASP A 210 15.09 23.48 15.94
C ASP A 210 14.48 23.15 14.57
N VAL A 211 14.14 24.18 13.78
CA VAL A 211 13.66 24.02 12.39
C VAL A 211 14.79 23.53 11.48
N ALA A 212 16.02 23.99 11.72
CA ALA A 212 17.20 23.60 10.94
C ALA A 212 17.67 22.16 11.21
N ARG A 213 17.22 21.53 12.31
CA ARG A 213 17.50 20.12 12.63
C ARG A 213 16.24 19.27 12.39
N PRO A 214 15.98 18.85 11.14
CA PRO A 214 14.86 17.96 10.89
C PRO A 214 15.05 16.67 11.69
N LEU A 215 14.00 16.27 12.41
CA LEU A 215 13.97 14.97 13.07
C LEU A 215 14.19 13.88 12.02
N PRO A 216 14.91 12.79 12.35
CA PRO A 216 15.11 11.70 11.41
C PRO A 216 13.75 11.18 10.94
N GLY A 217 13.61 10.99 9.62
CA GLY A 217 12.37 10.44 9.06
C GLY A 217 12.08 9.05 9.62
N GLY A 218 10.79 8.68 9.65
CA GLY A 218 10.34 7.40 10.24
C GLY A 218 11.06 6.17 9.70
N GLY A 219 11.45 6.16 8.42
CA GLY A 219 12.24 5.09 7.82
C GLY A 219 13.65 4.97 8.41
N ALA A 220 14.35 6.09 8.66
CA ALA A 220 15.67 6.10 9.26
C ALA A 220 15.64 5.60 10.71
N LEU A 221 14.63 6.00 11.48
CA LEU A 221 14.42 5.51 12.86
C LEU A 221 14.08 4.02 12.87
N LEU A 222 13.26 3.55 11.93
CA LEU A 222 12.94 2.12 11.80
C LEU A 222 14.18 1.30 11.44
N GLY A 223 15.05 1.81 10.56
CA GLY A 223 16.34 1.20 10.25
C GLY A 223 17.26 1.12 11.48
N ALA A 224 17.39 2.21 12.23
CA ALA A 224 18.19 2.24 13.46
C ALA A 224 17.65 1.26 14.51
N LEU A 225 16.33 1.19 14.70
CA LEU A 225 15.67 0.23 15.58
C LEU A 225 16.00 -1.21 15.18
N ARG A 226 15.84 -1.56 13.90
CA ARG A 226 16.11 -2.90 13.39
C ARG A 226 17.59 -3.29 13.49
N ALA A 227 18.49 -2.32 13.46
CA ALA A 227 19.91 -2.53 13.72
C ALA A 227 20.25 -2.72 15.21
N GLY A 228 19.29 -2.53 16.13
CA GLY A 228 19.53 -2.55 17.57
C GLY A 228 20.16 -1.26 18.11
N ASP A 229 20.05 -0.16 17.37
CA ASP A 229 20.58 1.17 17.70
C ASP A 229 22.07 1.22 18.10
N PRO A 230 23.00 0.66 17.30
CA PRO A 230 24.41 0.57 17.66
C PRO A 230 25.07 1.95 17.84
N ASP A 231 24.56 2.97 17.15
CA ASP A 231 25.09 4.34 17.16
C ASP A 231 24.33 5.28 18.13
N GLY A 232 23.33 4.78 18.88
CA GLY A 232 22.51 5.59 19.78
C GLY A 232 21.61 6.63 19.08
N ARG A 233 21.39 6.50 17.77
CA ARG A 233 20.59 7.43 16.97
C ARG A 233 19.10 7.35 17.32
N LEU A 234 18.58 6.14 17.53
CA LEU A 234 17.20 5.95 17.98
C LEU A 234 17.04 6.51 19.40
N ALA A 235 17.96 6.20 20.31
CA ALA A 235 17.94 6.71 21.68
C ALA A 235 17.88 8.24 21.71
N ALA A 236 18.76 8.93 20.96
CA ALA A 236 18.79 10.38 20.88
C ALA A 236 17.45 10.96 20.37
N ALA A 237 16.91 10.39 19.28
CA ALA A 237 15.63 10.84 18.72
C ALA A 237 14.44 10.62 19.68
N LEU A 238 14.44 9.51 20.42
CA LEU A 238 13.38 9.22 21.40
C LEU A 238 13.48 10.10 22.66
N VAL A 239 14.68 10.46 23.10
CA VAL A 239 14.88 11.44 24.19
C VAL A 239 14.38 12.82 23.77
N GLU A 240 14.70 13.24 22.55
CA GLU A 240 14.21 14.51 22.01
C GLU A 240 12.68 14.51 21.89
N TRP A 241 12.09 13.45 21.33
CA TRP A 241 10.64 13.29 21.24
C TRP A 241 9.98 13.30 22.63
N ARG A 242 10.55 12.60 23.62
CA ARG A 242 10.08 12.63 25.02
C ARG A 242 10.00 14.05 25.57
N GLY A 243 11.01 14.88 25.29
CA GLY A 243 11.03 16.29 25.71
C GLY A 243 9.89 17.12 25.11
N ARG A 244 9.48 16.79 23.88
CA ARG A 244 8.38 17.45 23.16
C ARG A 244 7.01 16.87 23.48
N SER A 245 6.93 15.62 23.96
CA SER A 245 5.69 14.86 24.15
C SER A 245 5.56 14.30 25.57
N GLY A 246 5.88 15.12 26.57
CA GLY A 246 6.04 14.66 27.96
C GLY A 246 4.82 14.00 28.60
N LEU A 247 3.58 14.35 28.20
CA LEU A 247 2.39 13.65 28.71
C LEU A 247 2.31 12.22 28.16
N VAL A 248 2.43 12.07 26.84
CA VAL A 248 2.39 10.76 26.16
C VAL A 248 3.57 9.89 26.60
N ALA A 249 4.77 10.45 26.67
CA ALA A 249 5.99 9.72 27.01
C ALA A 249 6.00 9.15 28.43
N ARG A 250 5.26 9.76 29.38
CA ARG A 250 5.10 9.28 30.76
C ARG A 250 3.98 8.25 30.91
N HIS A 251 3.15 8.05 29.88
CA HIS A 251 2.05 7.09 29.94
C HIS A 251 2.59 5.66 30.14
N PRO A 252 1.98 4.81 30.99
CA PRO A 252 2.46 3.46 31.28
C PRO A 252 2.58 2.55 30.05
N ALA A 253 1.77 2.79 29.01
CA ALA A 253 1.86 2.05 27.75
C ALA A 253 3.07 2.46 26.89
N VAL A 254 3.62 3.67 27.07
CA VAL A 254 4.72 4.22 26.24
C VAL A 254 6.07 4.10 26.95
N ALA A 255 6.11 4.44 28.24
CA ALA A 255 7.34 4.54 29.03
C ALA A 255 8.27 3.30 28.94
N PRO A 256 7.77 2.05 28.93
CA PRO A 256 8.62 0.86 28.84
C PRO A 256 9.41 0.73 27.53
N HIS A 257 9.00 1.46 26.48
CA HIS A 257 9.62 1.41 25.16
C HIS A 257 10.69 2.47 24.94
N LEU A 258 10.88 3.37 25.90
CA LEU A 258 11.79 4.50 25.77
C LEU A 258 13.11 4.23 26.52
N PRO A 259 14.21 4.88 26.11
CA PRO A 259 15.47 4.84 26.87
C PRO A 259 15.28 5.33 28.30
N PRO A 260 16.01 4.81 29.30
CA PRO A 260 15.98 5.38 30.65
C PRO A 260 16.32 6.88 30.59
N GLY A 261 15.55 7.68 31.33
CA GLY A 261 15.66 9.15 31.38
C GLY A 261 16.41 9.64 32.61
#